data_AF-A0A2A3DBT0-F1
#
_entry.id   AF-A0A2A3DBT0-F1
#
_cell.length_a   1.000
_cell.length_b   1.000
_cell.length_c   1.000
_cell.angle_alpha   90.00
_cell.angle_beta   90.00
_cell.angle_gamma   90.00
#
_symmetry.space_group_name_H-M   'P 1'
#
loop_
_entity.id
_entity.type
_entity.pdbx_description
1 polymer ?
#
loop_
_entity_poly.entity_id
_entity_poly.type
_entity_poly.pdbx_seq_one_letter_code
_entity_poly.pdbx_strand_id
1 'polypeptide(L)'
;MKHQTVDQLNAVADVHAEAAVLIASRGQRLERWAQLLEQDPGRRLMALAGTEYATPDVREKMRSTGSPITVAFEDPIFRAQGLKDDTYGEAKRFFELSDWQLHEVVCHCHVGANLPARWAASRVRAAISPGSGILAWLRSVFMH
;
A
#
# COMPACT_ATOMS: atom_id res chain seq x y z
N MET A 1 -32.24 1.20 -21.39
CA MET A 1 -31.07 1.73 -20.66
C MET A 1 -31.55 2.12 -19.27
N LYS A 2 -30.99 1.54 -18.20
CA LYS A 2 -31.47 1.75 -16.82
C LYS A 2 -30.89 3.07 -16.28
N HIS A 3 -31.75 4.04 -15.97
CA HIS A 3 -31.36 5.24 -15.23
C HIS A 3 -31.07 4.84 -13.78
N GLN A 4 -29.80 4.69 -13.43
CA GLN A 4 -29.39 4.74 -12.02
C GLN A 4 -29.64 6.18 -11.55
N THR A 5 -30.59 6.34 -10.63
CA THR A 5 -31.04 7.64 -10.15
C THR A 5 -29.91 8.32 -9.38
N VAL A 6 -29.76 9.62 -9.59
CA VAL A 6 -28.74 10.47 -8.96
C VAL A 6 -28.68 10.29 -7.43
N ASP A 7 -29.79 9.92 -6.79
CA ASP A 7 -29.87 9.60 -5.36
C ASP A 7 -29.02 8.39 -4.94
N GLN A 8 -28.88 7.37 -5.78
CA GLN A 8 -27.99 6.23 -5.49
C GLN A 8 -26.51 6.64 -5.57
N LEU A 9 -26.16 7.58 -6.45
CA LEU A 9 -24.81 8.12 -6.55
C LEU A 9 -24.47 9.00 -5.36
N ASN A 10 -25.43 9.81 -4.88
CA ASN A 10 -25.25 10.65 -3.69
C ASN A 10 -25.06 9.81 -2.42
N ALA A 11 -25.86 8.75 -2.23
CA ALA A 11 -25.72 7.87 -1.06
C ALA A 11 -24.36 7.13 -1.03
N VAL A 12 -23.86 6.69 -2.18
CA VAL A 12 -22.54 6.05 -2.29
C VAL A 12 -21.42 7.07 -2.03
N ALA A 13 -21.56 8.30 -2.56
CA ALA A 13 -20.60 9.37 -2.31
C ALA A 13 -20.51 9.76 -0.82
N ASP A 14 -21.65 9.79 -0.11
CA ASP A 14 -21.71 10.15 1.32
C ASP A 14 -21.00 9.10 2.19
N VAL A 15 -21.23 7.81 1.91
CA VAL A 15 -20.54 6.71 2.61
C VAL A 15 -19.03 6.75 2.38
N HIS A 16 -18.59 7.10 1.17
CA HIS A 16 -17.16 7.25 0.89
C HIS A 16 -16.54 8.46 1.59
N ALA A 17 -17.26 9.59 1.69
CA ALA A 17 -16.80 10.76 2.41
C ALA A 17 -16.67 10.50 3.92
N GLU A 18 -17.67 9.84 4.52
CA GLU A 18 -17.64 9.47 5.94
C GLU A 18 -16.51 8.47 6.23
N ALA A 19 -16.35 7.45 5.39
CA ALA A 19 -15.24 6.49 5.54
C ALA A 19 -13.86 7.12 5.30
N ALA A 20 -13.74 8.12 4.43
CA ALA A 20 -12.50 8.89 4.25
C ALA A 20 -12.16 9.73 5.49
N VAL A 21 -13.16 10.28 6.18
CA VAL A 21 -12.98 10.97 7.47
C VAL A 21 -12.54 10.00 8.57
N LEU A 22 -13.01 8.75 8.53
CA LEU A 22 -12.68 7.74 9.56
C LEU A 22 -11.25 7.20 9.47
N ILE A 23 -10.60 7.24 8.31
CA ILE A 23 -9.21 6.78 8.12
C ILE A 23 -8.26 7.97 8.14
N ALA A 24 -8.23 8.68 9.26
CA ALA A 24 -7.44 9.90 9.42
C ALA A 24 -5.95 9.62 9.70
N SER A 25 -5.62 8.48 10.31
CA SER A 25 -4.25 8.17 10.74
C SER A 25 -3.50 7.24 9.78
N ARG A 26 -2.16 7.35 9.78
CA ARG A 26 -1.25 6.42 9.09
C ARG A 26 -1.56 4.95 9.43
N GLY A 27 -1.76 4.65 10.72
CA GLY A 27 -2.05 3.29 11.18
C GLY A 27 -3.36 2.73 10.59
N GLN A 28 -4.41 3.54 10.53
CA GLN A 28 -5.68 3.13 9.91
C GLN A 28 -5.55 2.93 8.40
N ARG A 29 -4.77 3.77 7.70
CA ARG A 29 -4.51 3.57 6.26
C ARG A 29 -3.80 2.24 6.01
N LEU A 30 -2.79 1.91 6.81
CA LEU A 30 -2.08 0.64 6.72
C LEU A 30 -2.98 -0.55 7.09
N GLU A 31 -3.80 -0.45 8.13
CA GLU A 31 -4.71 -1.54 8.49
C GLU A 31 -5.74 -1.80 7.39
N ARG A 32 -6.32 -0.75 6.79
CA ARG A 32 -7.19 -0.92 5.62
C ARG A 32 -6.45 -1.58 4.45
N TRP A 33 -5.22 -1.17 4.16
CA TRP A 33 -4.46 -1.77 3.07
C TRP A 33 -4.20 -3.27 3.32
N ALA A 34 -3.88 -3.65 4.56
CA ALA A 34 -3.77 -5.05 4.95
C ALA A 34 -5.10 -5.80 4.73
N GLN A 35 -6.23 -5.22 5.14
CA GLN A 35 -7.56 -5.82 4.93
C GLN A 35 -7.90 -6.00 3.45
N LEU A 36 -7.56 -5.03 2.58
CA LEU A 36 -7.76 -5.15 1.13
C LEU A 36 -6.98 -6.32 0.54
N LEU A 37 -5.72 -6.48 0.96
CA LEU A 37 -4.87 -7.60 0.53
C LEU A 37 -5.40 -8.96 1.04
N GLU A 38 -6.10 -8.98 2.17
CA GLU A 38 -6.68 -10.18 2.77
C GLU A 38 -8.07 -10.56 2.23
N GLN A 39 -8.67 -9.75 1.36
CA GLN A 39 -9.90 -10.15 0.67
C GLN A 39 -9.69 -11.39 -0.21
N ASP A 40 -8.50 -11.51 -0.80
CA ASP A 40 -8.03 -12.73 -1.48
C ASP A 40 -6.57 -13.02 -1.07
N PRO A 41 -6.34 -13.68 0.07
CA PRO A 41 -5.01 -13.92 0.62
C PRO A 41 -4.17 -14.88 -0.24
N GLY A 42 -4.80 -15.60 -1.17
CA GLY A 42 -4.18 -16.53 -2.11
C GLY A 42 -3.72 -15.85 -3.41
N ARG A 43 -4.28 -14.68 -3.75
CA ARG A 43 -3.93 -13.92 -4.97
C ARG A 43 -2.43 -13.76 -5.08
N ARG A 44 -1.90 -14.08 -6.27
CA ARG A 44 -0.50 -13.80 -6.63
C ARG A 44 -0.41 -12.37 -7.14
N LEU A 45 0.38 -11.55 -6.45
CA LEU A 45 0.62 -10.16 -6.78
C LEU A 45 2.02 -10.03 -7.38
N MET A 46 2.15 -9.17 -8.39
CA MET A 46 3.42 -8.90 -9.04
C MET A 46 4.38 -8.19 -8.08
N ALA A 47 5.58 -8.72 -7.94
CA ALA A 47 6.62 -8.12 -7.11
C ALA A 47 7.30 -6.94 -7.82
N LEU A 48 7.73 -5.94 -7.06
CA LEU A 48 8.65 -4.90 -7.51
C LEU A 48 10.08 -5.31 -7.11
N ALA A 49 10.66 -6.23 -7.87
CA ALA A 49 12.02 -6.72 -7.64
C ALA A 49 13.08 -5.64 -7.93
N GLY A 50 14.17 -5.64 -7.16
CA GLY A 50 15.29 -4.73 -7.36
C GLY A 50 15.09 -3.32 -6.81
N THR A 51 14.04 -3.09 -6.01
CA THR A 51 13.84 -1.81 -5.29
C THR A 51 14.99 -1.50 -4.33
N GLU A 52 15.66 -2.53 -3.81
CA GLU A 52 16.83 -2.42 -2.94
C GLU A 52 18.11 -1.95 -3.66
N TYR A 53 18.19 -2.14 -4.98
CA TYR A 53 19.37 -1.78 -5.79
C TYR A 53 19.13 -0.57 -6.71
N ALA A 54 17.86 -0.25 -6.98
CA ALA A 54 17.49 0.90 -7.79
C ALA A 54 17.96 2.20 -7.15
N THR A 55 18.46 3.13 -7.99
CA THR A 55 18.73 4.50 -7.55
C THR A 55 17.43 5.16 -7.08
N PRO A 56 17.49 6.18 -6.20
CA PRO A 56 16.28 6.80 -5.67
C PRO A 56 15.32 7.29 -6.75
N ASP A 57 15.82 7.93 -7.81
CA ASP A 57 15.02 8.46 -8.92
C ASP A 57 14.35 7.38 -9.77
N VAL A 58 15.00 6.23 -9.93
CA VAL A 58 14.42 5.05 -10.61
C VAL A 58 13.39 4.40 -9.70
N ARG A 59 13.74 4.20 -8.42
CA ARG A 59 12.88 3.57 -7.42
C ARG A 59 11.55 4.30 -7.27
N GLU A 60 11.56 5.63 -7.19
CA GLU A 60 10.34 6.45 -7.10
C GLU A 60 9.34 6.17 -8.24
N LYS A 61 9.84 5.86 -9.44
CA LYS A 61 9.03 5.63 -10.64
C LYS A 61 8.63 4.16 -10.84
N MET A 62 9.17 3.24 -10.03
CA MET A 62 8.87 1.82 -10.17
C MET A 62 7.39 1.56 -9.95
N ARG A 63 6.82 0.72 -10.81
CA ARG A 63 5.43 0.27 -10.74
C ARG A 63 5.30 -1.08 -11.43
N SER A 64 4.35 -1.89 -10.98
CA SER A 64 3.95 -3.10 -11.69
C SER A 64 2.45 -3.27 -11.56
N THR A 65 1.79 -3.59 -12.68
CA THR A 65 0.35 -3.89 -12.68
C THR A 65 0.08 -5.11 -11.82
N GLY A 66 -0.96 -5.07 -11.00
CA GLY A 66 -1.34 -6.17 -10.11
C GLY A 66 -0.36 -6.37 -8.95
N SER A 67 0.37 -5.31 -8.56
CA SER A 67 1.23 -5.32 -7.37
C SER A 67 0.42 -5.06 -6.09
N PRO A 68 1.04 -5.21 -4.90
CA PRO A 68 0.40 -4.75 -3.67
C PRO A 68 -0.01 -3.28 -3.68
N ILE A 69 0.74 -2.42 -4.39
CA ILE A 69 0.42 -1.00 -4.53
C ILE A 69 -0.82 -0.83 -5.42
N THR A 70 -0.94 -1.60 -6.50
CA THR A 70 -2.15 -1.57 -7.35
C THR A 70 -3.41 -1.88 -6.53
N VAL A 71 -3.35 -2.85 -5.59
CA VAL A 71 -4.48 -3.15 -4.69
C VAL A 71 -4.86 -1.95 -3.81
N ALA A 72 -3.89 -1.18 -3.31
CA ALA A 72 -4.18 0.06 -2.61
C ALA A 72 -4.79 1.11 -3.56
N PHE A 73 -4.21 1.31 -4.74
CA PHE A 73 -4.67 2.33 -5.67
C PHE A 73 -6.09 2.07 -6.21
N GLU A 74 -6.49 0.81 -6.35
CA GLU A 74 -7.85 0.43 -6.75
C GLU A 74 -8.90 0.81 -5.71
N ASP A 75 -8.50 1.02 -4.44
CA ASP A 75 -9.40 1.44 -3.38
C ASP A 75 -9.89 2.89 -3.57
N PRO A 76 -11.22 3.13 -3.67
CA PRO A 76 -11.74 4.46 -3.89
C PRO A 76 -11.49 5.40 -2.70
N ILE A 77 -11.37 4.87 -1.47
CA ILE A 77 -11.14 5.70 -0.29
C ILE A 77 -9.71 6.25 -0.30
N PHE A 78 -8.70 5.42 -0.60
CA PHE A 78 -7.33 5.93 -0.73
C PHE A 78 -7.17 6.96 -1.84
N ARG A 79 -7.84 6.78 -2.98
CA ARG A 79 -7.84 7.79 -4.04
C ARG A 79 -8.50 9.10 -3.61
N ALA A 80 -9.64 9.01 -2.91
CA ALA A 80 -10.31 10.20 -2.35
C ALA A 80 -9.44 10.91 -1.30
N GLN A 81 -8.60 10.18 -0.57
CA GLN A 81 -7.64 10.73 0.38
C GLN A 81 -6.34 11.26 -0.25
N GLY A 82 -6.17 11.13 -1.57
CA GLY A 82 -5.06 11.72 -2.30
C GLY A 82 -3.93 10.77 -2.66
N LEU A 83 -4.18 9.45 -2.72
CA LEU A 83 -3.30 8.50 -3.41
C LEU A 83 -3.49 8.66 -4.93
N LYS A 84 -2.48 9.21 -5.60
CA LYS A 84 -2.58 9.71 -6.99
C LYS A 84 -2.39 8.63 -8.06
N ASP A 85 -1.50 7.68 -7.81
CA ASP A 85 -1.16 6.57 -8.71
C ASP A 85 -0.61 5.38 -7.91
N ASP A 86 -0.22 4.32 -8.62
CA ASP A 86 0.35 3.09 -8.05
C ASP A 86 1.88 2.99 -8.19
N THR A 87 2.57 4.14 -8.25
CA THR A 87 4.03 4.16 -8.21
C THR A 87 4.55 3.92 -6.80
N TYR A 88 5.76 3.39 -6.72
CA TYR A 88 6.47 3.18 -5.46
C TYR A 88 6.63 4.48 -4.67
N GLY A 89 7.02 5.57 -5.33
CA GLY A 89 7.20 6.87 -4.70
C GLY A 89 5.92 7.43 -4.09
N GLU A 90 4.82 7.36 -4.84
CA GLU A 90 3.52 7.81 -4.39
C GLU A 90 2.99 6.97 -3.21
N ALA A 91 3.13 5.64 -3.28
CA ALA A 91 2.78 4.74 -2.18
C ALA A 91 3.60 5.05 -0.92
N LYS A 92 4.92 5.26 -1.07
CA LYS A 92 5.81 5.62 0.03
C LYS A 92 5.35 6.89 0.74
N ARG A 93 5.07 7.93 -0.05
CA ARG A 93 4.60 9.24 0.43
C ARG A 93 3.25 9.14 1.12
N PHE A 94 2.27 8.47 0.50
CA PHE A 94 0.89 8.40 0.99
C PHE A 94 0.76 7.56 2.27
N PHE A 95 1.44 6.42 2.33
CA PHE A 95 1.42 5.53 3.50
C PHE A 95 2.46 5.88 4.56
N GLU A 96 3.29 6.90 4.32
CA GLU A 96 4.36 7.35 5.21
C GLU A 96 5.26 6.17 5.61
N LEU A 97 5.71 5.42 4.61
CA LEU A 97 6.60 4.27 4.77
C LEU A 97 8.05 4.67 4.50
N SER A 98 8.99 3.99 5.17
CA SER A 98 10.38 4.04 4.74
C SER A 98 10.58 3.19 3.48
N ASP A 99 11.68 3.41 2.75
CA ASP A 99 12.03 2.54 1.61
C ASP A 99 12.14 1.06 2.04
N TRP A 100 12.66 0.81 3.24
CA TRP A 100 12.78 -0.55 3.77
C TRP A 100 11.41 -1.18 4.05
N GLN A 101 10.49 -0.46 4.68
CA GLN A 101 9.14 -0.96 4.94
C GLN A 101 8.37 -1.22 3.64
N LEU A 102 8.47 -0.31 2.67
CA LEU A 102 7.77 -0.50 1.40
C LEU A 102 8.37 -1.63 0.58
N HIS A 103 9.70 -1.75 0.54
CA HIS A 103 10.39 -2.91 -0.05
C HIS A 103 9.87 -4.22 0.54
N GLU A 104 9.78 -4.30 1.88
CA GLU A 104 9.19 -5.44 2.58
C GLU A 104 7.71 -5.67 2.26
N VAL A 105 6.97 -4.76 1.64
CA VAL A 105 5.57 -5.01 1.23
C VAL A 105 5.50 -5.47 -0.22
N VAL A 106 6.36 -4.94 -1.09
CA VAL A 106 6.24 -5.10 -2.55
C VAL A 106 7.18 -6.14 -3.15
N CYS A 107 8.14 -6.63 -2.38
CA CYS A 107 9.15 -7.56 -2.87
C CYS A 107 9.33 -8.76 -1.95
N HIS A 108 9.41 -9.95 -2.55
CA HIS A 108 9.87 -11.14 -1.83
C HIS A 108 11.12 -11.69 -2.54
N CYS A 109 12.29 -11.10 -2.25
CA CYS A 109 13.55 -11.23 -2.99
C CYS A 109 14.03 -12.67 -3.27
N HIS A 110 13.52 -13.68 -2.58
CA HIS A 110 13.95 -15.07 -2.71
C HIS A 110 12.89 -16.02 -3.30
N VAL A 111 11.69 -15.54 -3.64
CA VAL A 111 10.55 -16.40 -4.00
C VAL A 111 10.00 -16.14 -5.41
N GLY A 112 10.57 -15.18 -6.13
CA GLY A 112 10.36 -14.97 -7.56
C GLY A 112 9.49 -13.76 -7.90
N ALA A 113 8.98 -13.72 -9.13
CA ALA A 113 8.30 -12.56 -9.71
C ALA A 113 6.95 -12.22 -9.06
N ASN A 114 6.42 -13.10 -8.21
CA ASN A 114 5.10 -12.95 -7.58
C ASN A 114 5.13 -13.35 -6.12
N LEU A 115 4.40 -12.59 -5.28
CA LEU A 115 4.19 -12.86 -3.86
C LEU A 115 2.70 -13.09 -3.57
N PRO A 116 2.34 -13.91 -2.56
CA PRO A 116 0.95 -14.06 -2.17
C PRO A 116 0.47 -12.83 -1.40
N ALA A 117 -0.78 -12.42 -1.61
CA ALA A 117 -1.34 -11.21 -0.98
C ALA A 117 -1.30 -11.26 0.56
N ARG A 118 -1.48 -12.43 1.18
CA ARG A 118 -1.31 -12.61 2.65
C ARG A 118 0.08 -12.22 3.16
N TRP A 119 1.12 -12.41 2.34
CA TRP A 119 2.48 -12.03 2.73
C TRP A 119 2.60 -10.51 2.74
N ALA A 120 2.07 -9.84 1.70
CA ALA A 120 2.07 -8.37 1.64
C ALA A 120 1.27 -7.79 2.81
N ALA A 121 0.10 -8.35 3.11
CA ALA A 121 -0.73 -7.92 4.25
C ALA A 121 0.02 -8.02 5.58
N SER A 122 0.73 -9.13 5.81
CA SER A 122 1.54 -9.31 7.02
C SER A 122 2.62 -8.23 7.17
N ARG A 123 3.24 -7.81 6.06
CA ARG A 123 4.30 -6.80 6.04
C ARG A 123 3.75 -5.38 6.21
N VAL A 124 2.59 -5.10 5.62
CA VAL A 124 1.85 -3.86 5.88
C VAL A 124 1.53 -3.73 7.38
N ARG A 125 1.06 -4.81 8.03
CA ARG A 125 0.80 -4.79 9.48
C ARG A 125 2.05 -4.64 10.32
N ALA A 126 3.16 -5.26 9.93
CA ALA A 126 4.44 -5.06 10.60
C ALA A 126 4.89 -3.58 10.57
N ALA A 127 4.44 -2.79 9.58
CA ALA A 127 4.71 -1.35 9.51
C ALA A 127 3.76 -0.48 10.36
N ILE A 128 2.66 -1.03 10.92
CA ILE A 128 1.71 -0.30 11.80
C ILE A 128 2.33 -0.06 13.17
N SER A 129 2.83 -1.13 13.79
CA SER A 129 3.45 -1.08 15.11
C SER A 129 4.96 -1.07 14.93
N PRO A 130 5.68 0.00 15.31
CA PRO A 130 7.12 -0.08 15.50
C PRO A 130 7.34 -0.88 16.79
N GLY A 131 7.20 -2.20 16.72
CA GLY A 131 7.85 -3.06 17.69
C GLY A 131 9.33 -2.70 17.64
N SER A 132 9.79 -1.92 18.63
CA SER A 132 11.17 -1.44 18.77
C SER A 132 11.59 -0.25 17.88
N GLY A 133 11.05 0.95 18.14
CA GLY A 133 11.56 2.21 17.56
C GLY A 133 13.08 2.43 17.71
N ILE A 134 13.72 1.77 18.68
CA ILE A 134 15.17 1.75 18.87
C ILE A 134 15.89 0.83 17.86
N LEU A 135 15.35 -0.34 17.52
CA LEU A 135 16.00 -1.28 16.59
C LEU A 135 15.86 -0.86 15.12
N ALA A 136 14.73 -0.24 14.75
CA ALA A 136 14.54 0.31 13.42
C ALA A 136 15.45 1.54 13.16
N TRP A 137 15.60 2.42 14.15
CA TRP A 137 16.54 3.55 14.10
C TRP A 137 18.00 3.08 14.09
N LEU A 138 18.37 2.12 14.94
CA LEU A 138 19.73 1.55 14.94
C LEU A 138 20.09 0.87 13.61
N ARG A 139 19.12 0.26 12.92
CA ARG A 139 19.38 -0.34 11.59
C ARG A 139 19.46 0.70 10.47
N SER A 140 18.68 1.78 10.53
CA SER A 140 18.75 2.84 9.52
C SER A 140 20.05 3.64 9.56
N VAL A 141 20.71 3.71 10.73
CA VAL A 141 22.00 4.42 10.91
C VAL A 141 23.19 3.59 10.43
N PHE A 142 23.10 2.25 10.47
CA PHE A 142 24.23 1.36 10.16
C PHE A 142 24.23 0.79 8.74
N MET A 143 23.19 1.05 7.94
CA MET A 143 23.12 0.62 6.54
C MET A 143 22.90 1.84 5.64
N HIS A 144 23.99 2.56 5.36
CA HIS A 144 24.16 3.46 4.22
C HIS A 144 25.19 2.85 3.28
#